data_AF-A0A6N9PXJ9-F1
#
_entry.id   AF-A0A6N9PXJ9-F1
#
_cell.length_a   1.000
_cell.length_b   1.000
_cell.length_c   1.000
_cell.angle_alpha   90.00
_cell.angle_beta   90.00
_cell.angle_gamma   90.00
#
_symmetry.space_group_name_H-M   'P 1'
#
loop_
_entity.id
_entity.type
_entity.pdbx_description
1 polymer ?
#
loop_
_entity_poly.entity_id
_entity_poly.type
_entity_poly.pdbx_seq_one_letter_code
_entity_poly.pdbx_strand_id
1 'polypeptide(L)'
;MKHGAAWWILIGWWWYLCFAWWVYPIKWFLSRKSSNSVSENQGRLLHEAEGHIINFLRNSSGGTALQVDVKRTLPGDLTPYFDQAVHELYQNGKIKTSKEGGRIRLELV
;
A
#
# COMPACT_ATOMS: atom_id res chain seq x y z
N MET A 1 -36.19 -51.37 -3.71
CA MET A 1 -35.12 -50.78 -4.55
C MET A 1 -33.99 -50.38 -3.62
N LYS A 2 -32.92 -51.19 -3.55
CA LYS A 2 -31.80 -50.94 -2.63
C LYS A 2 -30.91 -49.88 -3.28
N HIS A 3 -31.00 -48.63 -2.83
CA HIS A 3 -30.02 -47.61 -3.19
C HIS A 3 -28.68 -48.04 -2.59
N GLY A 4 -27.80 -48.60 -3.45
CA GLY A 4 -26.48 -49.06 -3.03
C GLY A 4 -25.60 -47.88 -2.58
N ALA A 5 -24.53 -48.18 -1.84
CA ALA A 5 -23.60 -47.18 -1.30
C ALA A 5 -23.08 -46.17 -2.35
N ALA A 6 -23.02 -46.57 -3.63
CA ALA A 6 -22.70 -45.70 -4.75
C ALA A 6 -23.61 -44.47 -4.87
N TRP A 7 -24.88 -44.58 -4.51
CA TRP A 7 -25.85 -43.48 -4.54
C TRP A 7 -25.53 -42.41 -3.47
N TRP A 8 -25.09 -42.84 -2.29
CA TRP A 8 -24.70 -41.94 -1.20
C TRP A 8 -23.39 -41.21 -1.50
N ILE A 9 -22.45 -41.88 -2.19
CA ILE A 9 -21.19 -41.25 -2.64
C ILE A 9 -21.48 -40.15 -3.68
N LEU A 10 -22.40 -40.40 -4.61
CA LEU A 10 -22.82 -39.40 -5.61
C LEU A 10 -23.51 -38.19 -4.96
N ILE A 11 -24.36 -38.40 -3.97
CA ILE A 11 -25.02 -37.31 -3.22
C ILE A 11 -24.01 -36.51 -2.41
N GLY A 12 -23.08 -37.19 -1.71
CA GLY A 12 -22.02 -36.53 -0.96
C GLY A 12 -21.09 -35.70 -1.85
N TRP A 13 -20.74 -36.23 -3.03
CA TRP A 13 -19.93 -35.51 -4.02
C TRP A 13 -20.65 -34.27 -4.56
N TRP A 14 -21.95 -34.39 -4.86
CA TRP A 14 -22.75 -33.26 -5.34
C TRP A 14 -22.87 -32.16 -4.28
N TRP A 15 -23.11 -32.54 -3.02
CA TRP A 15 -23.14 -31.63 -1.89
C TRP A 15 -21.82 -30.89 -1.71
N TYR A 16 -20.69 -31.59 -1.85
CA TYR A 16 -19.36 -30.99 -1.74
C TYR A 16 -19.12 -29.93 -2.82
N LEU A 17 -19.52 -30.19 -4.08
CA LEU A 17 -19.40 -29.22 -5.16
C LEU A 17 -20.27 -27.98 -4.94
N CYS A 18 -21.52 -28.17 -4.51
CA CYS A 18 -22.41 -27.04 -4.19
C CYS A 18 -21.88 -26.21 -3.01
N PHE A 19 -21.35 -26.87 -1.98
CA PHE A 19 -20.77 -26.19 -0.82
C PHE A 19 -19.50 -25.42 -1.23
N ALA A 20 -18.58 -26.03 -1.96
CA ALA A 20 -17.37 -25.38 -2.45
C ALA A 20 -17.69 -24.16 -3.34
N TRP A 21 -18.72 -24.25 -4.19
CA TRP A 21 -19.22 -23.14 -4.99
C TRP A 21 -19.81 -22.01 -4.13
N TRP A 22 -20.44 -22.35 -3.00
CA TRP A 22 -21.01 -21.39 -2.07
C TRP A 22 -19.96 -20.67 -1.20
N VAL A 23 -18.86 -21.34 -0.82
CA VAL A 23 -17.79 -20.71 -0.03
C VAL A 23 -16.88 -19.81 -0.87
N TYR A 24 -16.76 -20.08 -2.18
CA TYR A 24 -15.93 -19.29 -3.10
C TYR A 24 -16.24 -17.78 -3.13
N PRO A 25 -17.51 -17.32 -3.26
CA PRO A 25 -17.83 -15.90 -3.24
C PRO A 25 -17.58 -15.23 -1.89
N ILE A 26 -17.71 -15.95 -0.77
CA ILE A 26 -17.44 -15.42 0.57
C ILE A 26 -15.94 -15.13 0.74
N LYS A 27 -15.08 -16.05 0.27
CA LYS A 27 -13.63 -15.84 0.27
C LYS A 27 -13.23 -14.64 -0.58
N TRP A 28 -13.84 -14.49 -1.76
CA TRP A 28 -13.58 -13.34 -2.64
C TRP A 28 -14.05 -12.02 -2.02
N PHE A 29 -15.23 -11.99 -1.39
CA PHE A 29 -15.76 -10.79 -0.75
C PHE A 29 -14.95 -10.34 0.47
N LEU A 30 -14.53 -11.28 1.33
CA LEU A 30 -13.65 -10.98 2.48
C LEU A 30 -12.27 -10.50 2.04
N SER A 31 -11.70 -11.11 0.98
CA SER A 31 -10.41 -10.68 0.43
C SER A 31 -10.47 -9.27 -0.16
N ARG A 32 -11.58 -8.90 -0.81
CA ARG A 32 -11.78 -7.58 -1.42
C ARG A 32 -12.03 -6.47 -0.39
N LYS A 33 -12.71 -6.79 0.71
CA LYS A 33 -12.92 -5.83 1.80
C LYS A 33 -11.62 -5.52 2.54
N SER A 34 -10.76 -6.53 2.74
CA SER A 34 -9.45 -6.37 3.35
C SER A 34 -8.47 -5.59 2.47
N SER A 35 -8.49 -5.78 1.14
CA SER A 35 -7.60 -5.03 0.25
C SER A 35 -7.95 -3.56 0.16
N ASN A 36 -9.24 -3.22 0.20
CA ASN A 36 -9.68 -1.83 0.09
C ASN A 36 -9.32 -1.01 1.33
N SER A 37 -9.49 -1.56 2.54
CA SER A 37 -9.13 -0.86 3.78
C SER A 37 -7.62 -0.72 3.96
N VAL A 38 -6.85 -1.71 3.51
CA VAL A 38 -5.37 -1.63 3.51
C VAL A 38 -4.91 -0.56 2.50
N SER A 39 -5.48 -0.53 1.30
CA SER A 39 -5.16 0.48 0.27
C SER A 39 -5.51 1.90 0.72
N GLU A 40 -6.66 2.08 1.37
CA GLU A 40 -7.11 3.40 1.85
C GLU A 40 -6.21 3.93 2.99
N ASN A 41 -5.85 3.09 3.96
CA ASN A 41 -4.87 3.46 4.98
C ASN A 41 -3.49 3.70 4.38
N GLN A 42 -3.08 2.91 3.38
CA GLN A 42 -1.80 3.08 2.71
C GLN A 42 -1.73 4.42 1.97
N GLY A 43 -2.78 4.81 1.25
CA GLY A 43 -2.87 6.12 0.61
C GLY A 43 -2.84 7.27 1.62
N ARG A 44 -3.48 7.10 2.78
CA ARG A 44 -3.45 8.10 3.86
C ARG A 44 -2.04 8.29 4.42
N LEU A 45 -1.35 7.19 4.75
CA LEU A 45 0.02 7.22 5.27
C LEU A 45 1.00 7.78 4.23
N LEU A 46 0.81 7.46 2.95
CA LEU A 46 1.60 8.03 1.86
C LEU A 46 1.43 9.55 1.79
N HIS A 47 0.20 10.04 1.81
CA HIS A 47 -0.07 11.48 1.76
C HIS A 47 0.44 12.21 3.02
N GLU A 48 0.38 11.54 4.18
CA GLU A 48 0.96 12.06 5.42
C GLU A 48 2.49 12.15 5.34
N ALA A 49 3.15 11.14 4.73
CA ALA A 49 4.58 11.19 4.45
C ALA A 49 4.95 12.33 3.50
N GLU A 50 4.18 12.55 2.42
CA GLU A 50 4.36 13.69 1.52
C GLU A 50 4.28 15.04 2.27
N GLY A 51 3.25 15.20 3.11
CA GLY A 51 3.05 16.40 3.91
C GLY A 51 4.22 16.64 4.86
N HIS A 52 4.74 15.59 5.49
CA HIS A 52 5.91 15.66 6.36
C HIS A 52 7.17 16.08 5.60
N ILE A 53 7.40 15.54 4.40
CA ILE A 53 8.53 15.91 3.54
C ILE A 53 8.44 17.39 3.14
N ILE A 54 7.29 17.84 2.67
CA ILE A 54 7.07 19.25 2.30
C ILE A 54 7.29 20.17 3.49
N ASN A 55 6.72 19.83 4.66
CA ASN A 55 6.86 20.64 5.86
C ASN A 55 8.31 20.71 6.32
N PHE A 56 9.04 19.59 6.26
CA PHE A 56 10.46 19.56 6.56
C PHE A 56 11.25 20.46 5.60
N LEU A 57 11.01 20.36 4.29
CA LEU A 57 11.68 21.21 3.30
C LEU A 57 11.36 22.68 3.50
N ARG A 58 10.11 23.02 3.81
CA ARG A 58 9.67 24.40 4.07
C ARG A 58 10.34 25.01 5.31
N ASN A 59 10.58 24.18 6.33
CA ASN A 59 11.28 24.58 7.54
C ASN A 59 12.82 24.55 7.39
N SER A 60 13.32 23.89 6.34
CA SER A 60 14.75 23.89 5.99
C SER A 60 15.15 25.22 5.36
N SER A 61 16.31 25.74 5.75
CA SER A 61 16.82 27.02 5.27
C SER A 61 17.05 26.98 3.76
N GLY A 62 16.16 27.62 2.99
CA GLY A 62 16.23 27.66 1.53
C GLY A 62 15.46 26.55 0.80
N GLY A 63 14.52 25.86 1.47
CA GLY A 63 13.67 24.87 0.80
C GLY A 63 14.40 23.58 0.38
N THR A 64 15.65 23.42 0.81
CA THR A 64 16.55 22.35 0.37
C THR A 64 16.99 21.49 1.55
N ALA A 65 16.98 20.17 1.38
CA ALA A 65 17.48 19.22 2.37
C ALA A 65 18.04 17.95 1.71
N LEU A 66 18.93 17.23 2.40
CA LEU A 66 19.35 15.91 1.95
C LEU A 66 18.25 14.89 2.19
N GLN A 67 18.03 13.99 1.23
CA GLN A 67 17.04 12.92 1.32
C GLN A 67 17.21 12.08 2.61
N VAL A 68 18.45 11.84 3.03
CA VAL A 68 18.77 11.08 4.25
C VAL A 68 18.32 11.81 5.52
N ASP A 69 18.44 13.13 5.56
CA ASP A 69 18.05 13.94 6.72
C ASP A 69 16.52 14.00 6.86
N VAL A 70 15.82 14.12 5.73
CA VAL A 70 14.35 14.03 5.71
C VAL A 70 13.89 12.64 6.16
N LYS A 71 14.50 11.57 5.61
CA LYS A 71 14.19 10.18 5.97
C LYS A 71 14.41 9.89 7.46
N ARG A 72 15.44 10.48 8.06
CA ARG A 72 15.75 10.32 9.49
C ARG A 72 14.76 11.04 10.41
N THR A 73 14.14 12.11 9.92
CA THR A 73 13.17 12.91 10.69
C THR A 73 11.74 12.36 10.57
N LEU A 74 11.50 11.48 9.61
CA LEU A 74 10.20 10.84 9.44
C LEU A 74 9.92 9.84 10.58
N PRO A 75 8.68 9.79 11.07
CA PRO A 75 8.20 8.73 11.94
C PRO A 75 8.50 7.35 11.33
N GLY A 76 8.79 6.36 12.19
CA GLY A 76 9.08 4.99 11.77
C GLY A 76 7.96 4.40 10.88
N ASP A 77 6.71 4.73 11.18
CA ASP A 77 5.52 4.26 10.46
C ASP A 77 5.42 4.84 9.03
N LEU A 78 6.04 5.99 8.75
CA LEU A 78 6.05 6.67 7.45
C LEU A 78 7.31 6.35 6.62
N THR A 79 8.36 5.85 7.26
CA THR A 79 9.62 5.45 6.63
C THR A 79 9.45 4.50 5.43
N PRO A 80 8.58 3.46 5.46
CA PRO A 80 8.39 2.59 4.30
C PRO A 80 7.72 3.28 3.11
N TYR A 81 7.00 4.39 3.34
CA TYR A 81 6.31 5.15 2.29
C TYR A 81 7.14 6.31 1.73
N PHE A 82 8.28 6.60 2.34
CA PHE A 82 9.11 7.75 1.99
C PHE A 82 9.56 7.75 0.53
N ASP A 83 10.09 6.62 0.04
CA ASP A 83 10.62 6.54 -1.32
C ASP A 83 9.51 6.72 -2.38
N GLN A 84 8.30 6.21 -2.09
CA GLN A 84 7.12 6.43 -2.93
C GLN A 84 6.63 7.88 -2.86
N ALA A 85 6.58 8.48 -1.67
CA ALA A 85 6.18 9.88 -1.48
C ALA A 85 7.13 10.85 -2.19
N VAL A 86 8.45 10.63 -2.12
CA VAL A 86 9.44 11.42 -2.87
C VAL A 86 9.20 11.30 -4.38
N HIS A 87 8.91 10.09 -4.87
CA HIS A 87 8.63 9.87 -6.28
C HIS A 87 7.37 10.60 -6.74
N GLU A 88 6.28 10.53 -5.98
CA GLU A 88 5.03 11.23 -6.29
C GLU A 88 5.21 12.75 -6.23
N LEU A 89 5.89 13.28 -5.22
CA LEU A 89 6.19 14.71 -5.12
C LEU A 89 7.05 15.21 -6.29
N TYR A 90 7.98 14.39 -6.78
CA TYR A 90 8.80 14.71 -7.95
C TYR A 90 7.96 14.68 -9.24
N GLN A 91 7.14 13.65 -9.45
CA GLN A 91 6.24 13.57 -10.61
C GLN A 91 5.23 14.71 -10.64
N ASN A 92 4.71 15.11 -9.47
CA ASN A 92 3.79 16.22 -9.30
C ASN A 92 4.47 17.60 -9.43
N GLY A 93 5.80 17.64 -9.60
CA GLY A 93 6.57 18.87 -9.76
C GLY A 93 6.65 19.74 -8.49
N LYS A 94 6.28 19.19 -7.33
CA LYS A 94 6.35 19.91 -6.04
C LYS A 94 7.77 19.97 -5.49
N ILE A 95 8.59 18.97 -5.82
CA ILE A 95 10.00 18.94 -5.43
C ILE A 95 10.88 18.64 -6.65
N LYS A 96 12.08 19.20 -6.64
CA LYS A 96 13.19 18.81 -7.51
C LYS A 96 14.14 17.94 -6.72
N THR A 97 14.64 16.89 -7.37
CA THR A 97 15.75 16.10 -6.86
C THR A 97 17.02 16.57 -7.55
N SER A 98 17.97 17.11 -6.80
CA SER A 98 19.30 17.45 -7.32
C SER A 98 20.31 16.45 -6.77
N LYS A 99 21.16 15.89 -7.64
CA LYS A 99 22.23 14.99 -7.22
C LYS A 99 23.47 15.81 -6.95
N GLU A 100 23.79 16.02 -5.68
CA GLU A 100 25.02 16.68 -5.27
C GLU A 100 26.04 15.62 -4.84
N GLY A 101 26.92 15.26 -5.78
CA GLY A 101 27.88 14.17 -5.59
C GLY A 101 27.22 12.80 -5.46
N GLY A 102 27.50 12.10 -4.34
CA GLY A 102 26.93 10.79 -4.01
C GLY A 102 25.61 10.83 -3.25
N ARG A 103 25.06 12.02 -2.95
CA ARG A 103 23.85 12.20 -2.15
C ARG A 103 22.76 12.87 -2.96
N ILE A 104 21.50 12.52 -2.65
CA ILE A 104 20.32 13.12 -3.28
C ILE A 104 19.84 14.26 -2.37
N ARG A 105 19.75 15.46 -2.94
CA ARG A 105 19.10 16.62 -2.34
C ARG A 105 17.68 16.74 -2.88
N LEU A 106 16.77 17.07 -1.98
CA LEU A 106 15.39 17.43 -2.25
C LEU A 106 15.30 18.94 -2.12
N GLU A 107 14.70 19.58 -3.12
CA GLU A 107 14.48 21.02 -3.20
C GLU A 107 13.00 21.27 -3.46
N LEU A 108 12.39 22.19 -2.74
CA LEU A 108 11.01 22.62 -2.98
C LEU A 108 10.98 23.54 -4.20
N VAL A 109 10.02 23.32 -5.12
CA VAL A 109 9.84 24.11 -6.35
C VAL A 109 8.95 25.33 -6.13
#